data_AF-A0A6N9ACD3-F1
#
_entry.id   AF-A0A6N9ACD3-F1
#
_cell.length_a   1.000
_cell.length_b   1.000
_cell.length_c   1.000
_cell.angle_alpha   90.00
_cell.angle_beta   90.00
_cell.angle_gamma   90.00
#
_symmetry.space_group_name_H-M   'P 1'
#
loop_
_entity.id
_entity.type
_entity.pdbx_description
1 polymer ?
#
loop_
_entity_poly.entity_id
_entity_poly.type
_entity_poly.pdbx_seq_one_letter_code
_entity_poly.pdbx_strand_id
1 'polypeptide(L)'
;MKTKQQPHNANPNGPDSDPPYLWACITALAIGLLYTVTLAPDTAFWDTSEYIATAHILGIPHQPGNPLFVVLARAWEILLSPLGLSTGVRINLFSALMGTLAHGMWFLVVHHILGHFSIDRRFRLIAAAAATLVSAT
;
A
#
# COMPACT_ATOMS: atom_id res chain seq x y z
N MET A 1 -35.82 -6.60 29.67
CA MET A 1 -34.76 -6.00 28.83
C MET A 1 -33.41 -6.29 29.50
N LYS A 2 -32.81 -7.46 29.22
CA LYS A 2 -31.52 -7.87 29.81
C LYS A 2 -30.43 -7.57 28.79
N THR A 3 -29.66 -6.52 29.04
CA THR A 3 -28.36 -6.28 28.40
C THR A 3 -27.47 -7.48 28.71
N LYS A 4 -27.24 -8.35 27.73
CA LYS A 4 -26.18 -9.35 27.80
C LYS A 4 -24.87 -8.57 27.88
N GLN A 5 -24.31 -8.46 29.08
CA GLN A 5 -22.91 -8.10 29.26
C GLN A 5 -22.07 -9.11 28.46
N GLN A 6 -21.31 -8.57 27.52
CA GLN A 6 -20.38 -9.28 26.67
C GLN A 6 -19.31 -9.90 27.58
N PRO A 7 -19.01 -11.21 27.46
CA PRO A 7 -18.05 -11.84 28.37
C PRO A 7 -16.67 -11.21 28.15
N HIS A 8 -16.15 -10.58 29.20
CA HIS A 8 -14.81 -10.02 29.35
C HIS A 8 -13.72 -11.12 29.41
N ASN A 9 -13.90 -12.21 28.66
CA ASN A 9 -13.00 -13.36 28.64
C ASN A 9 -12.77 -13.78 27.18
N ALA A 10 -12.30 -12.86 26.33
CA ALA A 10 -11.66 -13.27 25.10
C ALA A 10 -10.27 -13.77 25.49
N ASN A 11 -10.04 -15.08 25.40
CA ASN A 11 -8.69 -15.65 25.46
C ASN A 11 -7.81 -14.85 24.47
N PRO A 12 -6.72 -14.19 24.91
CA PRO A 12 -5.87 -13.42 24.00
C PRO A 12 -5.24 -14.29 22.90
N ASN A 13 -5.30 -15.63 23.07
CA ASN A 13 -4.81 -16.65 22.16
C ASN A 13 -5.94 -17.53 21.58
N GLY A 14 -7.14 -16.98 21.40
CA GLY A 14 -8.17 -17.67 20.61
C GLY A 14 -7.66 -17.94 19.18
N PRO A 15 -8.11 -19.00 18.48
CA PRO A 15 -7.59 -19.40 17.16
C PRO A 15 -7.68 -18.35 16.03
N ASP A 16 -8.21 -17.16 16.33
CA ASP A 16 -8.34 -15.99 15.43
C ASP A 16 -7.61 -14.73 15.96
N SER A 17 -6.64 -14.88 16.86
CA SER A 17 -5.81 -13.78 17.40
C SER A 17 -4.72 -13.30 16.43
N ASP A 18 -4.34 -14.13 15.47
CA ASP A 18 -3.23 -13.83 14.58
C ASP A 18 -3.61 -12.79 13.53
N PRO A 19 -2.83 -11.69 13.39
CA PRO A 19 -3.06 -10.73 12.34
C PRO A 19 -3.00 -11.41 10.97
N PRO A 20 -3.88 -11.04 10.01
CA PRO A 20 -3.99 -11.72 8.72
C PRO A 20 -2.89 -11.29 7.73
N TYR A 21 -1.61 -11.36 8.14
CA TYR A 21 -0.48 -10.89 7.35
C TYR A 21 -0.38 -11.58 5.99
N LEU A 22 -0.65 -12.88 5.91
CA LEU A 22 -0.66 -13.61 4.64
C LEU A 22 -1.67 -13.02 3.65
N TRP A 23 -2.89 -12.75 4.12
CA TRP A 23 -3.95 -12.18 3.28
C TRP A 23 -3.67 -10.73 2.89
N ALA A 24 -3.05 -9.96 3.78
CA ALA A 24 -2.55 -8.62 3.48
C ALA A 24 -1.49 -8.67 2.38
N CYS A 25 -0.52 -9.58 2.47
CA CYS A 25 0.51 -9.78 1.45
C CYS A 25 -0.07 -10.22 0.11
N ILE A 26 -0.99 -11.17 0.09
CA ILE A 26 -1.65 -11.62 -1.16
C ILE A 26 -2.39 -10.46 -1.82
N THR A 27 -3.15 -9.68 -1.04
CA THR A 27 -3.90 -8.53 -1.55
C THR A 27 -2.96 -7.45 -2.08
N ALA A 28 -1.89 -7.13 -1.34
CA ALA A 28 -0.88 -6.18 -1.78
C ALA A 28 -0.20 -6.65 -3.07
N LEU A 29 0.24 -7.91 -3.16
CA LEU A 29 0.88 -8.45 -4.37
C LEU A 29 -0.06 -8.42 -5.59
N ALA A 30 -1.35 -8.69 -5.42
CA ALA A 30 -2.32 -8.57 -6.51
C ALA A 30 -2.42 -7.13 -7.02
N ILE A 31 -2.44 -6.14 -6.12
CA ILE A 31 -2.45 -4.71 -6.46
C ILE A 31 -1.12 -4.28 -7.07
N GLY A 32 0.00 -4.77 -6.55
CA GLY A 32 1.33 -4.47 -7.10
C GLY A 32 1.50 -5.03 -8.50
N LEU A 33 0.94 -6.22 -8.78
CA LEU A 33 0.87 -6.76 -10.14
C LEU A 33 0.02 -5.84 -11.03
N LEU A 34 -1.16 -5.43 -10.57
CA LEU A 34 -2.02 -4.49 -11.30
C LEU A 34 -1.26 -3.21 -11.66
N TYR A 35 -0.67 -2.53 -10.67
CA TYR A 35 0.10 -1.30 -10.87
C TYR A 35 1.33 -1.48 -11.76
N THR A 36 1.95 -2.66 -11.74
CA THR A 36 3.08 -2.98 -12.62
C THR A 36 2.63 -3.17 -14.07
N VAL A 37 1.51 -3.85 -14.30
CA VAL A 37 0.95 -4.09 -15.63
C VAL A 37 0.37 -2.82 -16.24
N THR A 38 -0.19 -1.93 -15.41
CA THR A 38 -0.74 -0.63 -15.83
C THR A 38 0.25 0.53 -15.67
N LEU A 39 1.54 0.24 -15.49
CA LEU A 39 2.55 1.24 -15.21
C LEU A 39 2.69 2.21 -16.40
N ALA A 40 2.68 3.51 -16.12
CA ALA A 40 3.03 4.51 -17.14
C ALA A 40 4.50 4.33 -17.58
N PRO A 41 4.78 4.25 -18.89
CA PRO A 41 6.14 4.01 -19.39
C PRO A 41 7.05 5.25 -19.31
N ASP A 42 6.49 6.43 -19.06
CA ASP A 42 7.23 7.70 -18.98
C ASP A 42 6.49 8.72 -18.09
N THR A 43 6.91 9.98 -18.16
CA THR A 43 6.30 11.13 -17.51
C THR A 43 4.81 11.27 -17.85
N ALA A 44 4.05 11.78 -16.89
CA ALA A 44 2.67 12.21 -17.08
C ALA A 44 2.55 13.69 -16.70
N PHE A 45 1.46 14.32 -17.13
CA PHE A 45 1.20 15.72 -16.87
C PHE A 45 1.21 16.01 -15.36
N TRP A 46 1.68 17.21 -15.00
CA TRP A 46 1.68 17.72 -13.63
C TRP A 46 2.72 17.01 -12.73
N ASP A 47 2.30 16.61 -11.53
CA ASP A 47 3.16 16.10 -10.46
C ASP A 47 4.08 14.96 -10.90
N THR A 48 3.59 14.00 -11.69
CA THR A 48 4.38 12.82 -12.05
C THR A 48 5.70 13.20 -12.72
N SER A 49 5.66 14.09 -13.72
CA SER A 49 6.87 14.57 -14.40
C SER A 49 7.82 15.32 -13.47
N GLU A 50 7.27 16.12 -12.56
CA GLU A 50 8.04 16.92 -11.61
C GLU A 50 8.73 16.03 -10.57
N TYR A 51 8.03 15.04 -10.03
CA TYR A 51 8.61 14.08 -9.08
C TYR A 51 9.66 13.18 -9.74
N ILE A 52 9.47 12.79 -11.00
CA ILE A 52 10.50 12.07 -11.78
C ILE A 52 11.75 12.93 -11.93
N ALA A 53 11.58 14.18 -12.41
CA ALA A 53 12.70 15.09 -12.63
C ALA A 53 13.43 15.41 -11.32
N THR A 54 12.70 15.79 -10.27
CA THR A 54 13.28 16.20 -8.98
C THR A 54 13.90 15.03 -8.23
N ALA A 55 13.36 13.82 -8.29
CA ALA A 55 14.06 12.63 -7.80
C ALA A 55 15.36 12.38 -8.59
N HIS A 56 15.34 12.50 -9.92
CA HIS A 56 16.53 12.27 -10.74
C HIS A 56 17.67 13.27 -10.48
N ILE A 57 17.34 14.55 -10.28
CA ILE A 57 18.35 15.60 -10.06
C ILE A 57 18.58 15.94 -8.59
N LEU A 58 17.87 15.29 -7.65
CA LEU A 58 17.79 15.69 -6.23
C LEU A 58 17.33 17.15 -6.05
N GLY A 59 16.33 17.54 -6.83
CA GLY A 59 15.69 18.85 -6.78
C GLY A 59 14.57 18.93 -5.74
N ILE A 60 13.87 20.07 -5.74
CA ILE A 60 12.72 20.32 -4.86
C ILE A 60 11.47 20.38 -5.74
N PRO A 61 10.52 19.41 -5.64
CA PRO A 61 9.23 19.51 -6.30
C PRO A 61 8.42 20.67 -5.72
N HIS A 62 7.31 20.99 -6.35
CA HIS A 62 6.40 22.03 -5.92
C HIS A 62 6.08 21.89 -4.43
N GLN A 63 5.82 23.04 -3.80
CA GLN A 63 5.64 23.12 -2.35
C GLN A 63 4.60 22.09 -1.91
N PRO A 64 4.92 21.20 -0.94
CA PRO A 64 5.90 21.34 0.14
C PRO A 64 7.28 20.67 -0.07
N GLY A 65 7.63 20.21 -1.28
CA GLY A 65 8.98 19.72 -1.60
C GLY A 65 9.31 18.25 -1.25
N ASN A 66 8.57 17.58 -0.38
CA ASN A 66 8.62 16.11 -0.18
C ASN A 66 10.02 15.44 -0.19
N PRO A 67 10.96 15.88 0.68
CA PRO A 67 12.35 15.47 0.63
C PRO A 67 12.58 13.96 0.84
N LEU A 68 11.75 13.31 1.67
CA LEU A 68 11.85 11.86 1.90
C LEU A 68 11.59 11.07 0.61
N PHE A 69 10.57 11.47 -0.17
CA PHE A 69 10.30 10.83 -1.46
C PHE A 69 11.50 10.99 -2.39
N VAL A 70 12.01 12.22 -2.55
CA VAL A 70 13.12 12.53 -3.47
C VAL A 70 14.35 11.68 -3.18
N VAL A 71 14.76 11.58 -1.91
CA VAL A 71 15.94 10.80 -1.51
C VAL A 71 15.74 9.31 -1.75
N LEU A 72 14.58 8.75 -1.37
CA LEU A 72 14.30 7.32 -1.55
C LEU A 72 14.12 6.95 -3.03
N ALA A 73 13.41 7.76 -3.79
CA ALA A 73 13.21 7.56 -5.22
C ALA A 73 14.54 7.63 -5.98
N ARG A 74 15.45 8.54 -5.59
CA ARG A 74 16.80 8.60 -6.16
C ARG A 74 17.63 7.35 -5.83
N ALA A 75 17.60 6.90 -4.58
CA ALA A 75 18.29 5.67 -4.19
C ALA A 75 17.77 4.46 -4.98
N TRP A 76 16.45 4.37 -5.14
CA TRP A 76 15.79 3.35 -5.94
C TRP A 76 16.17 3.43 -7.43
N GLU A 77 16.20 4.62 -8.01
CA GLU A 77 16.60 4.84 -9.40
C GLU A 77 18.03 4.35 -9.69
N ILE A 78 18.96 4.62 -8.75
CA ILE A 78 20.35 4.16 -8.83
C ILE A 78 20.42 2.64 -8.69
N LEU A 79 19.66 2.06 -7.75
CA LEU A 79 19.60 0.61 -7.54
C LEU A 79 19.13 -0.14 -8.80
N LEU A 80 18.13 0.40 -9.50
CA LEU A 80 17.59 -0.19 -10.73
C LEU A 80 18.38 0.20 -11.99
N SER A 81 19.42 1.04 -11.89
CA SER A 81 20.19 1.49 -13.05
C SER A 81 20.81 0.37 -13.91
N PRO A 82 21.27 -0.78 -13.35
CA PRO A 82 21.82 -1.87 -14.16
C PRO A 82 20.79 -2.57 -15.06
N LEU A 83 19.49 -2.35 -14.83
CA LEU A 83 18.40 -3.00 -15.58
C LEU A 83 18.12 -2.32 -16.93
N GLY A 84 18.74 -1.19 -17.24
CA GLY A 84 18.53 -0.47 -18.51
C GLY A 84 17.14 0.16 -18.69
N LEU A 85 16.32 0.19 -17.63
CA LEU A 85 14.99 0.82 -17.64
C LEU A 85 15.11 2.34 -17.77
N SER A 86 14.12 3.02 -18.34
CA SER A 86 14.11 4.50 -18.34
C SER A 86 13.98 5.04 -16.91
N THR A 87 14.49 6.26 -16.66
CA THR A 87 14.32 6.93 -15.35
C THR A 87 12.85 7.04 -14.95
N GLY A 88 11.95 7.33 -15.91
CA GLY A 88 10.51 7.37 -15.68
C GLY A 88 9.96 6.02 -15.18
N VAL A 89 10.30 4.91 -15.83
CA VAL A 89 9.89 3.57 -15.38
C VAL A 89 10.41 3.25 -13.98
N ARG A 90 11.70 3.52 -13.71
CA ARG A 90 12.30 3.23 -12.39
C ARG A 90 11.56 3.97 -11.27
N ILE A 91 11.26 5.25 -11.46
CA ILE A 91 10.59 6.07 -10.45
C ILE A 91 9.09 5.73 -10.37
N ASN A 92 8.43 5.42 -11.48
CA ASN A 92 7.04 4.94 -11.46
C ASN A 92 6.94 3.60 -10.71
N LEU A 93 7.92 2.69 -10.87
CA LEU A 93 8.00 1.45 -10.08
C LEU A 93 8.17 1.70 -8.59
N PHE A 94 8.94 2.73 -8.20
CA PHE A 94 9.05 3.14 -6.80
C PHE A 94 7.68 3.57 -6.24
N SER A 95 6.97 4.43 -6.97
CA SER A 95 5.62 4.87 -6.60
C SER A 95 4.65 3.69 -6.51
N ALA A 96 4.69 2.76 -7.47
CA ALA A 96 3.88 1.54 -7.46
C ALA A 96 4.18 0.65 -6.23
N LEU A 97 5.45 0.51 -5.85
CA LEU A 97 5.86 -0.22 -4.65
C LEU A 97 5.31 0.45 -3.39
N MET A 98 5.48 1.76 -3.23
CA MET A 98 4.98 2.49 -2.06
C MET A 98 3.46 2.40 -1.96
N GLY A 99 2.75 2.57 -3.08
CA GLY A 99 1.29 2.41 -3.14
C GLY A 99 0.84 0.99 -2.77
N THR A 100 1.57 -0.03 -3.24
CA THR A 100 1.29 -1.44 -2.90
C THR A 100 1.47 -1.73 -1.41
N LEU A 101 2.55 -1.23 -0.80
CA LEU A 101 2.80 -1.38 0.64
C LEU A 101 1.71 -0.67 1.46
N ALA A 102 1.30 0.52 1.04
CA ALA A 102 0.20 1.25 1.68
C ALA A 102 -1.11 0.45 1.64
N HIS A 103 -1.43 -0.21 0.53
CA HIS A 103 -2.60 -1.08 0.42
C HIS A 103 -2.53 -2.31 1.34
N GLY A 104 -1.35 -2.92 1.51
CA GLY A 104 -1.16 -3.99 2.50
C GLY A 104 -1.43 -3.52 3.93
N MET A 105 -0.98 -2.33 4.30
CA MET A 105 -1.28 -1.72 5.60
C MET A 105 -2.76 -1.37 5.73
N TRP A 106 -3.37 -0.84 4.66
CA TRP A 106 -4.79 -0.51 4.63
C TRP A 106 -5.66 -1.74 4.87
N PHE A 107 -5.33 -2.88 4.25
CA PHE A 107 -6.01 -4.16 4.52
C PHE A 107 -5.98 -4.51 6.01
N LEU A 108 -4.82 -4.38 6.67
CA LEU A 108 -4.68 -4.68 8.11
C LEU A 108 -5.51 -3.73 8.97
N VAL A 109 -5.52 -2.44 8.64
CA VAL A 109 -6.33 -1.43 9.33
C VAL A 109 -7.82 -1.74 9.20
N VAL A 110 -8.31 -2.01 7.98
CA VAL A 110 -9.73 -2.35 7.77
C VAL A 110 -10.10 -3.63 8.51
N HIS A 111 -9.28 -4.69 8.40
CA HIS A 111 -9.53 -5.93 9.13
C HIS A 111 -9.56 -5.72 10.65
N HIS A 112 -8.66 -4.89 11.19
CA HIS A 112 -8.62 -4.54 12.61
C HIS A 112 -9.89 -3.79 13.04
N ILE A 113 -10.32 -2.78 12.28
CA ILE A 113 -11.54 -2.02 12.55
C ILE A 113 -12.77 -2.95 12.52
N LEU A 114 -12.90 -3.80 11.51
CA LEU A 114 -14.02 -4.74 11.39
C LEU A 114 -14.08 -5.78 12.53
N GLY A 115 -12.95 -6.05 13.19
CA GLY A 115 -12.88 -6.83 14.43
C GLY A 115 -13.74 -6.28 15.57
N HIS A 116 -14.04 -4.97 15.57
CA HIS A 116 -14.91 -4.35 16.57
C HIS A 116 -16.40 -4.57 16.30
N PHE A 117 -16.78 -4.95 15.07
CA PHE A 117 -18.16 -5.08 14.64
C PHE A 117 -18.60 -6.52 14.41
N SER A 118 -17.67 -7.39 13.99
CA SER A 118 -17.98 -8.79 13.67
C SER A 118 -16.89 -9.73 14.18
N ILE A 119 -17.33 -10.82 14.82
CA ILE A 119 -16.46 -11.92 15.25
C ILE A 119 -16.11 -12.83 14.06
N ASP A 120 -16.93 -12.85 13.00
CA ASP A 120 -16.71 -13.72 11.85
C ASP A 120 -15.47 -13.28 11.05
N ARG A 121 -14.41 -14.09 11.11
CA ARG A 121 -13.14 -13.85 10.41
C ARG A 121 -13.31 -13.84 8.89
N ARG A 122 -14.18 -14.66 8.31
CA ARG A 122 -14.37 -14.70 6.86
C ARG A 122 -14.95 -13.39 6.37
N PHE A 123 -15.96 -12.88 7.07
CA PHE A 123 -16.52 -11.56 6.81
C PHE A 123 -15.43 -10.47 6.86
N ARG A 124 -14.60 -10.44 7.92
CA ARG A 124 -13.52 -9.45 8.06
C ARG A 124 -12.51 -9.52 6.91
N LEU A 125 -12.10 -10.72 6.50
CA LEU A 125 -11.15 -10.92 5.41
C LEU A 125 -11.70 -10.46 4.06
N ILE A 126 -12.93 -10.88 3.73
CA ILE A 126 -13.56 -10.54 2.45
C ILE A 126 -13.84 -9.04 2.38
N ALA A 127 -14.37 -8.45 3.45
CA ALA A 127 -14.67 -7.03 3.49
C ALA A 127 -13.38 -6.17 3.46
N ALA A 128 -12.31 -6.58 4.15
CA ALA A 128 -11.02 -5.91 4.05
C ALA A 128 -10.44 -5.98 2.63
N ALA A 129 -10.44 -7.16 2.00
CA ALA A 129 -9.98 -7.32 0.63
C ALA A 129 -10.79 -6.45 -0.35
N ALA A 130 -12.12 -6.45 -0.22
CA ALA A 130 -12.98 -5.62 -1.06
C ALA A 130 -12.71 -4.13 -0.88
N ALA A 131 -12.57 -3.66 0.37
CA ALA A 131 -12.25 -2.26 0.65
C ALA A 131 -10.88 -1.84 0.10
N THR A 132 -9.88 -2.72 0.20
CA THR A 132 -8.54 -2.48 -0.36
C THR A 132 -8.52 -2.51 -1.89
N LEU A 133 -9.32 -3.36 -2.53
CA LEU A 133 -9.44 -3.38 -3.99
C LEU A 133 -10.15 -2.13 -4.52
N VAL A 134 -11.20 -1.67 -3.84
CA VAL A 134 -11.90 -0.43 -4.22
C VAL A 134 -11.01 0.79 -4.02
N SER A 135 -10.12 0.81 -3.03
CA SER A 135 -9.18 1.92 -2.86
C SER A 135 -8.03 1.92 -3.88
N ALA A 136 -7.82 0.81 -4.61
CA ALA A 136 -6.71 0.66 -5.53
C ALA A 136 -6.97 1.26 -6.92
N THR A 137 -8.21 1.69 -7.20
CA THR A 137 -8.61 2.39 -8.44
C THR A 137 -8.38 3.88 -8.34
#